data_AF-A0A1G8J168-F1
#
_entry.id   AF-A0A1G8J168-F1
#
_cell.length_a   1.000
_cell.length_b   1.000
_cell.length_c   1.000
_cell.angle_alpha   90.00
_cell.angle_beta   90.00
_cell.angle_gamma   90.00
#
_symmetry.space_group_name_H-M   'P 1'
#
loop_
_entity.id
_entity.type
_entity.pdbx_description
1 polymer ?
#
loop_
_entity_poly.entity_id
_entity_poly.type
_entity_poly.pdbx_seq_one_letter_code
_entity_poly.pdbx_strand_id
1 'polypeptide(L)'
;MTEPNNTTKDLKFYSQKSIGIATFIGGPLAAGYLIKENYKALNENDKGKTALIISIIATVVIFGSLFLIPEAIMDKVPNMVIPAVYTGLVYLLVDKIHGTILDTHEAHNNVFYSGWKAAGIGLISLIVLMAIIFASIFLIPDKVYDSYDSEIEQFTINEEESLMFYEHFSTENDLTLLNEINDIAIPKWKENIAIIHRTNAIEGLPSELIVQNKKLLKYSELRLEAFELFKKLITYDSENYNEELDRIHTEIDAVIESLN
;
A
#
# COMPACT_ATOMS: atom_id res chain seq x y z
N MET A 1 -64.79 -5.21 13.34
CA MET A 1 -63.35 -4.93 13.36
C MET A 1 -62.88 -4.97 11.92
N THR A 2 -62.61 -3.81 11.32
CA THR A 2 -62.02 -3.73 9.97
C THR A 2 -60.55 -4.08 10.11
N GLU A 3 -60.08 -5.14 9.44
CA GLU A 3 -58.65 -5.41 9.39
C GLU A 3 -57.91 -4.17 8.88
N PRO A 4 -56.78 -3.78 9.51
CA PRO A 4 -55.94 -2.72 8.98
C PRO A 4 -55.56 -3.07 7.54
N ASN A 5 -55.72 -2.11 6.63
CA ASN A 5 -55.51 -2.32 5.22
C ASN A 5 -54.03 -2.72 4.98
N ASN A 6 -53.78 -3.97 4.57
CA ASN A 6 -52.43 -4.48 4.34
C ASN A 6 -51.88 -3.98 2.98
N THR A 7 -51.48 -2.71 2.94
CA THR A 7 -50.98 -2.02 1.73
C THR A 7 -49.62 -2.52 1.25
N THR A 8 -48.94 -3.39 2.01
CA THR A 8 -47.60 -3.89 1.68
C THR A 8 -47.55 -5.38 1.37
N LYS A 9 -48.70 -6.05 1.26
CA LYS A 9 -48.81 -7.51 1.08
C LYS A 9 -48.01 -8.04 -0.10
N ASP A 10 -48.04 -7.33 -1.23
CA ASP A 10 -47.39 -7.75 -2.48
C ASP A 10 -45.98 -7.17 -2.65
N LEU A 11 -45.48 -6.44 -1.65
CA LEU A 11 -44.14 -5.83 -1.65
C LEU A 11 -43.14 -6.74 -0.95
N LYS A 12 -41.85 -6.59 -1.29
CA LYS A 12 -40.75 -7.26 -0.58
C LYS A 12 -39.68 -6.24 -0.21
N PHE A 13 -39.34 -6.23 1.06
CA PHE A 13 -38.32 -5.36 1.62
C PHE A 13 -37.14 -6.15 2.16
N TYR A 14 -35.98 -5.52 2.23
CA TYR A 14 -34.92 -5.90 3.16
C TYR A 14 -35.26 -5.31 4.52
N SER A 15 -35.28 -6.15 5.56
CA SER A 15 -35.49 -5.69 6.93
C SER A 15 -34.31 -4.84 7.43
N GLN A 16 -34.55 -4.06 8.49
CA GLN A 16 -33.52 -3.25 9.14
C GLN A 16 -32.31 -4.10 9.56
N LYS A 17 -32.56 -5.29 10.15
CA LYS A 17 -31.51 -6.26 10.53
C LYS A 17 -30.71 -6.73 9.32
N SER A 18 -31.37 -7.09 8.22
CA SER A 18 -30.71 -7.52 6.98
C SER A 18 -29.84 -6.42 6.38
N ILE A 19 -30.32 -5.18 6.39
CA ILE A 19 -29.53 -4.02 5.95
C ILE A 19 -28.31 -3.83 6.86
N GLY A 20 -28.48 -3.91 8.17
CA GLY A 20 -27.37 -3.84 9.13
C GLY A 20 -26.29 -4.92 8.89
N ILE A 21 -26.69 -6.18 8.67
CA ILE A 21 -25.76 -7.28 8.37
C ILE A 21 -24.96 -6.99 7.09
N ALA A 22 -25.65 -6.60 6.01
CA ALA A 22 -24.98 -6.29 4.75
C ALA A 22 -24.04 -5.09 4.88
N THR A 23 -24.44 -4.10 5.68
CA THR A 23 -23.63 -2.91 5.98
C THR A 23 -22.37 -3.30 6.72
N PHE A 24 -22.48 -4.09 7.79
CA PHE A 24 -21.32 -4.52 8.57
C PHE A 24 -20.29 -5.30 7.74
N ILE A 25 -20.75 -6.10 6.78
CA ILE A 25 -19.90 -6.89 5.90
C ILE A 25 -19.31 -6.05 4.75
N GLY A 26 -20.16 -5.27 4.07
CA GLY A 26 -19.86 -4.65 2.78
C GLY A 26 -19.73 -3.12 2.80
N GLY A 27 -19.84 -2.51 3.98
CA GLY A 27 -19.81 -1.07 4.18
C GLY A 27 -21.10 -0.34 3.79
N PRO A 28 -21.09 1.00 3.86
CA PRO A 28 -22.25 1.85 3.53
C PRO A 28 -22.78 1.66 2.11
N LEU A 29 -21.93 1.32 1.14
CA LEU A 29 -22.33 1.02 -0.24
C LEU A 29 -23.37 -0.11 -0.30
N ALA A 30 -23.14 -1.20 0.45
CA ALA A 30 -24.11 -2.29 0.56
C ALA A 30 -25.43 -1.80 1.15
N ALA A 31 -25.36 -0.96 2.19
CA ALA A 31 -26.53 -0.34 2.81
C ALA A 31 -27.36 0.46 1.79
N GLY A 32 -26.70 1.35 1.04
CA GLY A 32 -27.37 2.21 0.08
C GLY A 32 -28.02 1.43 -1.07
N TYR A 33 -27.40 0.33 -1.52
CA TYR A 33 -28.02 -0.56 -2.50
C TYR A 33 -29.31 -1.20 -1.95
N LEU A 34 -29.29 -1.73 -0.71
CA LEU A 34 -30.47 -2.35 -0.12
C LEU A 34 -31.58 -1.34 0.19
N ILE A 35 -31.21 -0.15 0.68
CA ILE A 35 -32.15 0.97 0.90
C ILE A 35 -32.79 1.40 -0.42
N LYS A 36 -32.00 1.48 -1.50
CA LYS A 36 -32.52 1.74 -2.85
C LYS A 36 -33.54 0.70 -3.29
N GLU A 37 -33.28 -0.60 -3.07
CA GLU A 37 -34.24 -1.65 -3.43
C GLU A 37 -35.53 -1.57 -2.59
N ASN A 38 -35.46 -1.13 -1.32
CA ASN A 38 -36.66 -0.85 -0.53
C ASN A 38 -37.45 0.34 -1.11
N TYR A 39 -36.79 1.44 -1.45
CA TYR A 39 -37.46 2.59 -2.10
C TYR A 39 -38.07 2.21 -3.45
N LYS A 40 -37.41 1.35 -4.21
CA LYS A 40 -37.93 0.81 -5.47
C LYS A 40 -39.21 0.00 -5.25
N ALA A 41 -39.27 -0.81 -4.19
CA ALA A 41 -40.51 -1.52 -3.83
C ALA A 41 -41.65 -0.56 -3.43
N LEU A 42 -41.33 0.64 -2.92
CA LEU A 42 -42.30 1.70 -2.63
C LEU A 42 -42.65 2.58 -3.85
N ASN A 43 -42.13 2.27 -5.05
CA ASN A 43 -42.19 3.14 -6.24
C ASN A 43 -41.57 4.54 -6.05
N GLU A 44 -40.72 4.73 -5.06
CA GLU A 44 -40.02 5.99 -4.76
C GLU A 44 -38.58 5.98 -5.34
N ASN A 45 -38.47 5.66 -6.62
CA ASN A 45 -37.18 5.39 -7.29
C ASN A 45 -36.15 6.53 -7.16
N ASP A 46 -36.58 7.78 -7.16
CA ASP A 46 -35.68 8.93 -7.05
C ASP A 46 -35.02 9.00 -5.68
N LYS A 47 -35.77 8.77 -4.60
CA LYS A 47 -35.20 8.66 -3.25
C LYS A 47 -34.23 7.48 -3.16
N GLY A 48 -34.55 6.36 -3.81
CA GLY A 48 -33.65 5.21 -3.91
C GLY A 48 -32.33 5.53 -4.61
N LYS A 49 -32.36 6.26 -5.72
CA LYS A 49 -31.14 6.71 -6.41
C LYS A 49 -30.33 7.66 -5.54
N THR A 50 -30.99 8.61 -4.88
CA THR A 50 -30.34 9.53 -3.94
C THR A 50 -29.66 8.78 -2.79
N ALA A 51 -30.33 7.79 -2.19
CA ALA A 51 -29.75 6.96 -1.13
C ALA A 51 -28.50 6.21 -1.60
N LEU A 52 -28.52 5.63 -2.82
CA LEU A 52 -27.35 4.97 -3.38
C LEU A 52 -26.19 5.96 -3.61
N ILE A 53 -26.46 7.13 -4.20
CA ILE A 53 -25.42 8.16 -4.43
C ILE A 53 -24.80 8.62 -3.10
N ILE A 54 -25.64 8.93 -2.10
CA ILE A 54 -25.16 9.31 -0.76
C ILE A 54 -24.30 8.20 -0.18
N SER A 55 -24.68 6.93 -0.33
CA SER A 55 -23.89 5.81 0.20
C SER A 55 -22.54 5.63 -0.50
N ILE A 56 -22.45 5.90 -1.80
CA ILE A 56 -21.20 5.89 -2.56
C ILE A 56 -20.29 7.01 -2.03
N ILE A 57 -20.82 8.23 -1.90
CA ILE A 57 -20.06 9.37 -1.36
C ILE A 57 -19.61 9.08 0.07
N ALA A 58 -20.50 8.59 0.93
CA ALA A 58 -20.17 8.23 2.30
C ALA A 58 -19.10 7.14 2.38
N THR A 59 -19.15 6.16 1.48
CA THR A 59 -18.12 5.12 1.38
C THR A 59 -16.77 5.74 1.03
N VAL A 60 -16.70 6.57 -0.01
CA VAL A 60 -15.46 7.27 -0.40
C VAL A 60 -14.94 8.16 0.73
N VAL A 61 -15.81 8.92 1.41
CA VAL A 61 -15.40 9.80 2.50
C VAL A 61 -14.90 9.01 3.70
N ILE A 62 -15.62 7.97 4.13
CA ILE A 62 -15.22 7.16 5.30
C ILE A 62 -13.88 6.49 5.01
N PHE A 63 -13.76 5.73 3.92
CA PHE A 63 -12.53 5.01 3.62
C PHE A 63 -11.38 5.93 3.20
N GLY A 64 -11.66 7.01 2.46
CA GLY A 64 -10.67 8.02 2.10
C GLY A 64 -10.12 8.76 3.32
N SER A 65 -10.97 9.04 4.31
CA SER A 65 -10.53 9.69 5.55
C SER A 65 -9.61 8.80 6.41
N LEU A 66 -9.65 7.47 6.24
CA LEU A 66 -8.76 6.58 6.98
C LEU A 66 -7.29 6.82 6.63
N PHE A 67 -6.99 7.18 5.38
CA PHE A 67 -5.64 7.53 4.93
C PHE A 67 -5.11 8.83 5.56
N LEU A 68 -5.97 9.66 6.15
CA LEU A 68 -5.57 10.88 6.84
C LEU A 68 -5.22 10.65 8.32
N ILE A 69 -5.48 9.45 8.84
CA ILE A 69 -5.27 9.13 10.25
C ILE A 69 -3.85 8.57 10.43
N PRO A 70 -3.00 9.17 11.29
CA PRO A 70 -1.67 8.66 11.59
C PRO A 70 -1.68 7.20 12.07
N GLU A 71 -0.71 6.40 11.63
CA GLU A 71 -0.58 4.97 11.96
C GLU A 71 -0.58 4.71 13.48
N ALA A 72 0.15 5.53 14.25
CA ALA A 72 0.23 5.42 15.71
C ALA A 72 -1.13 5.56 16.44
N ILE A 73 -2.12 6.19 15.78
CA ILE A 73 -3.50 6.25 16.27
C ILE A 73 -4.26 5.00 15.79
N MET A 74 -4.10 4.63 14.53
CA MET A 74 -4.82 3.51 13.90
C MET A 74 -4.52 2.17 14.56
N ASP A 75 -3.27 1.92 14.97
CA ASP A 75 -2.85 0.70 15.67
C ASP A 75 -3.59 0.45 16.98
N LYS A 76 -4.16 1.51 17.58
CA LYS A 76 -4.91 1.44 18.83
C LYS A 76 -6.41 1.24 18.62
N VAL A 77 -6.90 1.36 17.39
CA VAL A 77 -8.32 1.23 17.06
C VAL A 77 -8.63 -0.22 16.73
N PRO A 78 -9.49 -0.91 17.50
CA PRO A 78 -9.89 -2.28 17.15
C PRO A 78 -10.61 -2.33 15.80
N ASN A 79 -10.28 -3.32 14.97
CA ASN A 79 -10.79 -3.46 13.59
C ASN A 79 -12.32 -3.45 13.46
N MET A 80 -13.06 -3.76 14.53
CA MET A 80 -14.53 -3.78 14.54
C MET A 80 -15.16 -2.41 14.83
N VAL A 81 -14.41 -1.43 15.35
CA VAL A 81 -14.97 -0.13 15.75
C VAL A 81 -15.53 0.62 14.55
N ILE A 82 -14.75 0.75 13.48
CA ILE A 82 -15.18 1.47 12.27
C ILE A 82 -16.44 0.80 11.66
N PRO A 83 -16.47 -0.53 11.43
CA PRO A 83 -17.67 -1.26 11.03
C PRO A 83 -18.88 -1.06 11.93
N ALA A 84 -18.70 -1.15 13.24
CA ALA A 84 -19.77 -0.98 14.20
C ALA A 84 -20.36 0.43 14.15
N VAL A 85 -19.51 1.46 14.05
CA VAL A 85 -19.93 2.87 14.02
C VAL A 85 -20.79 3.16 12.79
N TYR A 86 -20.29 2.89 11.57
CA TYR A 86 -21.10 3.18 10.38
C TYR A 86 -22.34 2.28 10.30
N THR A 87 -22.29 1.05 10.81
CA THR A 87 -23.45 0.15 10.84
C THR A 87 -24.52 0.68 11.77
N GLY A 88 -24.14 1.15 12.97
CA GLY A 88 -25.06 1.79 13.91
C GLY A 88 -25.71 3.04 13.32
N LEU A 89 -24.94 3.89 12.65
CA LEU A 89 -25.47 5.07 11.94
C LEU A 89 -26.46 4.70 10.85
N VAL A 90 -26.17 3.67 10.05
CA VAL A 90 -27.10 3.15 9.04
C VAL A 90 -28.35 2.56 9.70
N TYR A 91 -28.21 1.83 10.80
CA TYR A 91 -29.35 1.24 11.52
C TYR A 91 -30.34 2.33 11.97
N LEU A 92 -29.83 3.41 12.55
CA LEU A 92 -30.62 4.59 12.94
C LEU A 92 -31.23 5.32 11.72
N LEU A 93 -30.47 5.41 10.62
CA LEU A 93 -30.96 6.02 9.39
C LEU A 93 -32.13 5.23 8.81
N VAL A 94 -32.02 3.90 8.72
CA VAL A 94 -33.07 3.01 8.22
C VAL A 94 -34.31 3.08 9.08
N ASP A 95 -34.14 3.12 10.41
CA ASP A 95 -35.24 3.33 11.36
C ASP A 95 -36.03 4.60 11.03
N LYS A 96 -35.30 5.70 10.83
CA LYS A 96 -35.87 7.01 10.53
C LYS A 96 -36.62 7.05 9.19
N ILE A 97 -36.11 6.40 8.15
CA ILE A 97 -36.67 6.50 6.79
C ILE A 97 -37.67 5.39 6.44
N HIS A 98 -37.53 4.21 7.03
CA HIS A 98 -38.32 3.02 6.70
C HIS A 98 -38.93 2.33 7.94
N GLY A 99 -38.67 2.76 9.17
CA GLY A 99 -39.14 2.07 10.39
C GLY A 99 -40.65 1.79 10.38
N THR A 100 -41.48 2.83 10.22
CA THR A 100 -42.95 2.67 10.23
C THR A 100 -43.46 1.68 9.18
N ILE A 101 -42.90 1.68 7.97
CA ILE A 101 -43.36 0.79 6.90
C ILE A 101 -42.86 -0.65 7.09
N LEU A 102 -41.64 -0.82 7.62
CA LEU A 102 -41.08 -2.15 7.94
C LEU A 102 -41.82 -2.77 9.13
N ASP A 103 -42.11 -1.99 10.17
CA ASP A 103 -42.87 -2.45 11.34
C ASP A 103 -44.30 -2.87 10.94
N THR A 104 -44.95 -2.08 10.08
CA THR A 104 -46.27 -2.41 9.54
C THR A 104 -46.21 -3.69 8.70
N HIS A 105 -45.17 -3.85 7.88
CA HIS A 105 -44.98 -5.05 7.07
C HIS A 105 -44.77 -6.30 7.94
N GLU A 106 -43.98 -6.19 9.01
CA GLU A 106 -43.73 -7.25 9.98
C GLU A 106 -45.00 -7.58 10.79
N ALA A 107 -45.76 -6.58 11.23
CA ALA A 107 -47.01 -6.78 11.98
C ALA A 107 -48.08 -7.55 11.19
N HIS A 108 -48.09 -7.43 9.87
CA HIS A 108 -48.97 -8.21 8.99
C HIS A 108 -48.39 -9.59 8.61
N ASN A 109 -47.25 -9.99 9.19
CA ASN A 109 -46.50 -11.22 8.85
C ASN A 109 -46.16 -11.34 7.36
N ASN A 110 -45.92 -10.22 6.69
CA ASN A 110 -45.50 -10.23 5.30
C ASN A 110 -44.02 -10.67 5.17
N VAL A 111 -43.64 -11.16 3.98
CA VAL A 111 -42.35 -11.83 3.78
C VAL A 111 -41.25 -10.84 3.36
N PHE A 112 -40.20 -10.76 4.17
CA PHE A 112 -38.96 -10.04 3.83
C PHE A 112 -38.03 -10.86 2.91
N TYR A 113 -37.10 -10.17 2.24
CA TYR A 113 -35.93 -10.84 1.67
C TYR A 113 -35.11 -11.51 2.77
N SER A 114 -34.50 -12.65 2.44
CA SER A 114 -33.66 -13.40 3.37
C SER A 114 -32.41 -12.63 3.77
N GLY A 115 -31.97 -12.79 5.03
CA GLY A 115 -30.71 -12.23 5.53
C GLY A 115 -29.49 -12.72 4.74
N TRP A 116 -29.52 -13.97 4.25
CA TRP A 116 -28.46 -14.52 3.38
C TRP A 116 -28.31 -13.76 2.07
N LYS A 117 -29.41 -13.31 1.47
CA LYS A 117 -29.36 -12.48 0.26
C LYS A 117 -28.69 -11.14 0.56
N ALA A 118 -29.03 -10.53 1.69
CA ALA A 118 -28.43 -9.27 2.13
C ALA A 118 -26.93 -9.43 2.44
N ALA A 119 -26.55 -10.50 3.15
CA ALA A 119 -25.15 -10.83 3.41
C ALA A 119 -24.35 -11.04 2.12
N GLY A 120 -24.92 -11.74 1.13
CA GLY A 120 -24.30 -11.90 -0.19
C GLY A 120 -24.09 -10.58 -0.93
N ILE A 121 -25.03 -9.65 -0.83
CA ILE A 121 -24.87 -8.28 -1.37
C ILE A 121 -23.77 -7.52 -0.62
N GLY A 122 -23.68 -7.67 0.70
CA GLY A 122 -22.57 -7.16 1.51
C GLY A 122 -21.22 -7.70 1.03
N LEU A 123 -21.13 -9.01 0.78
CA LEU A 123 -19.90 -9.63 0.26
C LEU A 123 -19.53 -9.11 -1.13
N ILE A 124 -20.49 -8.94 -2.04
CA ILE A 124 -20.24 -8.35 -3.36
C ILE A 124 -19.70 -6.93 -3.22
N SER A 125 -20.30 -6.11 -2.35
CA SER A 125 -19.83 -4.75 -2.07
C SER A 125 -18.41 -4.75 -1.53
N LEU A 126 -18.08 -5.68 -0.62
CA LEU A 126 -16.72 -5.85 -0.11
C LEU A 126 -15.73 -6.20 -1.23
N ILE A 127 -16.08 -7.14 -2.11
CA ILE A 127 -15.22 -7.52 -3.25
C ILE A 127 -14.98 -6.32 -4.18
N VAL A 128 -16.01 -5.52 -4.45
CA VAL A 128 -15.87 -4.29 -5.26
C VAL A 128 -14.92 -3.29 -4.60
N LEU A 129 -15.04 -3.09 -3.28
CA LEU A 129 -14.13 -2.21 -2.54
C LEU A 129 -12.69 -2.71 -2.55
N MET A 130 -12.49 -4.01 -2.33
CA MET A 130 -11.16 -4.63 -2.41
C MET A 130 -10.55 -4.47 -3.81
N ALA A 131 -11.35 -4.65 -4.87
CA ALA A 131 -10.89 -4.47 -6.25
C ALA A 131 -10.48 -3.01 -6.53
N ILE A 132 -11.20 -2.02 -5.99
CA ILE A 132 -10.84 -0.60 -6.13
C ILE A 132 -9.53 -0.29 -5.40
N ILE A 133 -9.37 -0.78 -4.16
CA ILE A 133 -8.13 -0.59 -3.39
C ILE A 133 -6.95 -1.25 -4.11
N PHE A 134 -7.12 -2.49 -4.55
CA PHE A 134 -6.09 -3.20 -5.31
C PHE A 134 -5.73 -2.45 -6.60
N ALA A 135 -6.74 -2.02 -7.38
CA ALA A 135 -6.51 -1.21 -8.57
C ALA A 135 -5.75 0.09 -8.26
N SER A 136 -6.03 0.75 -7.13
CA SER A 136 -5.31 1.96 -6.75
C SER A 136 -3.83 1.71 -6.44
N ILE A 137 -3.48 0.57 -5.84
CA ILE A 137 -2.10 0.21 -5.52
C ILE A 137 -1.30 -0.09 -6.80
N PHE A 138 -1.91 -0.79 -7.77
CA PHE A 138 -1.19 -1.25 -8.97
C PHE A 138 -1.26 -0.31 -10.17
N LEU A 139 -2.25 0.59 -10.23
CA LEU A 139 -2.44 1.48 -11.39
C LEU A 139 -2.02 2.92 -11.13
N ILE A 140 -1.78 3.32 -9.88
CA ILE A 140 -1.29 4.66 -9.55
C ILE A 140 0.24 4.56 -9.42
N PRO A 141 1.02 5.18 -10.33
CA PRO A 141 2.48 5.17 -10.25
C PRO A 141 2.93 5.76 -8.92
N ASP A 142 3.75 5.01 -8.19
CA ASP A 142 4.35 5.51 -6.97
C ASP A 142 5.63 6.25 -7.32
N LYS A 143 5.50 7.57 -7.47
CA LYS A 143 6.62 8.45 -7.82
C LYS A 143 7.81 8.30 -6.87
N VAL A 144 7.59 7.91 -5.61
CA VAL A 144 8.66 7.71 -4.63
C VAL A 144 9.47 6.48 -5.02
N TYR A 145 8.82 5.33 -5.23
CA TYR A 145 9.51 4.11 -5.67
C TYR A 145 10.10 4.27 -7.06
N ASP A 146 9.39 4.86 -8.02
CA ASP A 146 9.92 5.08 -9.38
C ASP A 146 11.23 5.91 -9.35
N SER A 147 11.26 6.98 -8.53
CA SER A 147 12.44 7.82 -8.39
C SER A 147 13.59 7.08 -7.69
N TYR A 148 13.27 6.31 -6.65
CA TYR A 148 14.25 5.50 -5.92
C TYR A 148 14.85 4.41 -6.81
N ASP A 149 14.01 3.63 -7.50
CA ASP A 149 14.43 2.50 -8.33
C ASP A 149 15.33 2.96 -9.49
N SER A 150 15.03 4.11 -10.10
CA SER A 150 15.89 4.68 -11.17
C SER A 150 17.30 5.04 -10.70
N GLU A 151 17.44 5.52 -9.47
CA GLU A 151 18.74 5.85 -8.87
C GLU A 151 19.50 4.57 -8.48
N ILE A 152 18.80 3.56 -7.96
CA ILE A 152 19.38 2.24 -7.64
C ILE A 152 19.78 1.44 -8.89
N GLU A 153 19.08 1.60 -10.01
CA GLU A 153 19.50 1.05 -11.30
C GLU A 153 20.86 1.64 -11.71
N GLN A 154 21.02 2.96 -11.63
CA GLN A 154 22.30 3.62 -11.92
C GLN A 154 23.40 3.19 -10.94
N PHE A 155 23.05 2.98 -9.67
CA PHE A 155 23.98 2.44 -8.67
C PHE A 155 24.53 1.07 -9.10
N THR A 156 23.63 0.19 -9.57
CA THR A 156 23.96 -1.18 -9.97
C THR A 156 24.87 -1.20 -11.19
N ILE A 157 24.57 -0.38 -12.21
CA ILE A 157 25.42 -0.21 -13.40
C ILE A 157 26.84 0.26 -13.00
N ASN A 158 26.92 1.24 -12.10
CA ASN A 158 28.19 1.76 -11.61
C ASN A 158 29.00 0.70 -10.85
N GLU A 159 28.33 -0.13 -10.05
CA GLU A 159 28.95 -1.25 -9.35
C GLU A 159 29.51 -2.27 -10.36
N GLU A 160 28.70 -2.76 -11.29
CA GLU A 160 29.12 -3.73 -12.31
C GLU A 160 30.35 -3.25 -13.08
N GLU A 161 30.29 -2.02 -13.62
CA GLU A 161 31.40 -1.45 -14.37
C GLU A 161 32.67 -1.25 -13.53
N SER A 162 32.53 -0.95 -12.23
CA SER A 162 33.68 -0.80 -11.33
C SER A 162 34.30 -2.16 -10.97
N LEU A 163 33.49 -3.19 -10.78
CA LEU A 163 33.94 -4.51 -10.37
C LEU A 163 34.61 -5.32 -11.50
N MET A 164 34.39 -4.94 -12.77
CA MET A 164 35.16 -5.47 -13.91
C MET A 164 36.67 -5.38 -13.72
N PHE A 165 37.16 -4.40 -12.94
CA PHE A 165 38.57 -4.29 -12.57
C PHE A 165 39.17 -5.59 -12.02
N TYR A 166 38.41 -6.35 -11.21
CA TYR A 166 38.91 -7.58 -10.60
C TYR A 166 39.22 -8.66 -11.64
N GLU A 167 38.53 -8.64 -12.80
CA GLU A 167 38.81 -9.56 -13.90
C GLU A 167 40.12 -9.21 -14.61
N HIS A 168 40.44 -7.92 -14.69
CA HIS A 168 41.63 -7.41 -15.37
C HIS A 168 42.88 -7.37 -14.47
N PHE A 169 42.69 -7.35 -13.14
CA PHE A 169 43.75 -7.13 -12.16
C PHE A 169 44.94 -8.08 -12.30
N SER A 170 44.71 -9.32 -12.74
CA SER A 170 45.77 -10.33 -12.91
C SER A 170 46.36 -10.41 -14.32
N THR A 171 45.77 -9.70 -15.30
CA THR A 171 46.10 -9.88 -16.73
C THR A 171 46.61 -8.61 -17.40
N GLU A 172 46.17 -7.44 -16.93
CA GLU A 172 46.54 -6.14 -17.48
C GLU A 172 47.79 -5.57 -16.81
N ASN A 173 48.41 -4.58 -17.45
CA ASN A 173 49.58 -3.89 -16.91
C ASN A 173 49.17 -2.74 -15.97
N ASP A 174 50.10 -2.33 -15.10
CA ASP A 174 49.90 -1.28 -14.09
C ASP A 174 49.32 0.03 -14.64
N LEU A 175 49.74 0.47 -15.84
CA LEU A 175 49.23 1.71 -16.43
C LEU A 175 47.76 1.57 -16.82
N THR A 176 47.37 0.45 -17.43
CA THR A 176 45.96 0.15 -17.75
C THR A 176 45.13 0.11 -16.46
N LEU A 177 45.60 -0.63 -15.44
CA LEU A 177 44.90 -0.76 -14.16
C LEU A 177 44.75 0.58 -13.44
N LEU A 178 45.80 1.42 -13.43
CA LEU A 178 45.71 2.76 -12.86
C LEU A 178 44.71 3.65 -13.60
N ASN A 179 44.61 3.55 -14.93
CA ASN A 179 43.61 4.31 -15.69
C ASN A 179 42.20 3.82 -15.36
N GLU A 180 41.95 2.50 -15.30
CA GLU A 180 40.65 1.96 -14.89
C GLU A 180 40.24 2.44 -13.49
N ILE A 181 41.16 2.40 -12.52
CA ILE A 181 40.87 2.87 -11.16
C ILE A 181 40.52 4.36 -11.16
N ASN A 182 41.29 5.19 -11.87
CA ASN A 182 41.14 6.65 -11.83
C ASN A 182 39.95 7.17 -12.63
N ASP A 183 39.69 6.57 -13.79
CA ASP A 183 38.71 7.07 -14.76
C ASP A 183 37.35 6.37 -14.63
N ILE A 184 37.32 5.16 -14.06
CA ILE A 184 36.11 4.33 -13.96
C ILE A 184 35.75 4.07 -12.50
N ALA A 185 36.54 3.26 -11.78
CA ALA A 185 36.11 2.69 -10.50
C ALA A 185 35.92 3.75 -9.40
N ILE A 186 36.93 4.59 -9.13
CA ILE A 186 36.83 5.63 -8.08
C ILE A 186 35.70 6.63 -8.38
N PRO A 187 35.59 7.21 -9.60
CA PRO A 187 34.48 8.11 -9.92
C PRO A 187 33.10 7.48 -9.72
N LYS A 188 32.93 6.21 -10.10
CA LYS A 188 31.66 5.49 -9.98
C LYS A 188 31.28 5.19 -8.54
N TRP A 189 32.22 4.78 -7.70
CA TRP A 189 31.92 4.60 -6.28
C TRP A 189 31.58 5.91 -5.57
N LYS A 190 32.21 7.03 -5.97
CA LYS A 190 31.82 8.36 -5.50
C LYS A 190 30.41 8.74 -5.94
N GLU A 191 30.05 8.43 -7.19
CA GLU A 191 28.68 8.64 -7.66
C GLU A 191 27.69 7.76 -6.92
N ASN A 192 28.01 6.50 -6.62
CA ASN A 192 27.16 5.61 -5.82
C ASN A 192 26.92 6.14 -4.40
N ILE A 193 27.94 6.70 -3.75
CA ILE A 193 27.77 7.39 -2.47
C ILE A 193 26.81 8.59 -2.64
N ALA A 194 26.98 9.39 -3.70
CA ALA A 194 26.09 10.52 -3.99
C ALA A 194 24.65 10.09 -4.28
N ILE A 195 24.45 8.99 -5.02
CA ILE A 195 23.16 8.34 -5.26
C ILE A 195 22.47 8.04 -3.93
N ILE A 196 23.16 7.38 -2.98
CA ILE A 196 22.57 7.05 -1.68
C ILE A 196 22.19 8.30 -0.88
N HIS A 197 22.96 9.38 -1.00
CA HIS A 197 22.56 10.66 -0.38
C HIS A 197 21.32 11.28 -1.05
N ARG A 198 21.21 11.21 -2.38
CA ARG A 198 20.02 11.68 -3.12
C ARG A 198 18.79 10.86 -2.78
N THR A 199 18.90 9.53 -2.76
CA THR A 199 17.76 8.64 -2.45
C THR A 199 17.27 8.85 -1.02
N ASN A 200 18.16 9.00 -0.03
CA ASN A 200 17.79 9.34 1.34
C ASN A 200 17.09 10.70 1.50
N ALA A 201 17.20 11.59 0.51
CA ALA A 201 16.53 12.89 0.50
C ALA A 201 15.14 12.86 -0.16
N ILE A 202 14.69 11.71 -0.68
CA ILE A 202 13.35 11.55 -1.27
C ILE A 202 12.29 11.68 -0.17
N GLU A 203 11.37 12.63 -0.33
CA GLU A 203 10.26 12.83 0.61
C GLU A 203 9.30 11.63 0.58
N GLY A 204 8.95 11.11 1.76
CA GLY A 204 8.05 9.96 1.88
C GLY A 204 8.72 8.60 1.64
N LEU A 205 10.06 8.53 1.55
CA LEU A 205 10.76 7.26 1.42
C LEU A 205 10.49 6.34 2.65
N PRO A 206 10.04 5.09 2.43
CA PRO A 206 9.84 4.12 3.50
C PRO A 206 11.08 3.92 4.37
N SER A 207 10.86 3.70 5.67
CA SER A 207 11.95 3.57 6.66
C SER A 207 12.85 2.36 6.40
N GLU A 208 12.30 1.32 5.80
CA GLU A 208 12.97 0.08 5.39
C GLU A 208 14.04 0.39 4.33
N LEU A 209 13.71 1.24 3.35
CA LEU A 209 14.66 1.67 2.31
C LEU A 209 15.75 2.56 2.87
N ILE A 210 15.44 3.42 3.86
CA ILE A 210 16.46 4.21 4.57
C ILE A 210 17.45 3.29 5.31
N VAL A 211 16.97 2.20 5.93
CA VAL A 211 17.83 1.21 6.59
C VAL A 211 18.69 0.47 5.58
N GLN A 212 18.14 0.09 4.43
CA GLN A 212 18.90 -0.53 3.34
C GLN A 212 19.97 0.42 2.79
N ASN A 213 19.62 1.68 2.54
CA ASN A 213 20.54 2.72 2.08
C ASN A 213 21.74 2.90 3.01
N LYS A 214 21.59 2.77 4.33
CA LYS A 214 22.73 2.82 5.27
C LYS A 214 23.74 1.70 5.01
N LYS A 215 23.26 0.50 4.66
CA LYS A 215 24.13 -0.64 4.33
C LYS A 215 24.82 -0.42 2.98
N LEU A 216 24.06 0.05 1.97
CA LEU A 216 24.61 0.39 0.64
C LEU A 216 25.65 1.52 0.71
N LEU A 217 25.43 2.52 1.57
CA LEU A 217 26.40 3.59 1.80
C LEU A 217 27.71 3.02 2.36
N LYS A 218 27.63 2.22 3.42
CA LYS A 218 28.82 1.60 4.04
C LYS A 218 29.54 0.68 3.07
N TYR A 219 28.80 -0.10 2.28
CA TYR A 219 29.36 -0.92 1.20
C TYR A 219 30.13 -0.07 0.18
N SER A 220 29.53 1.03 -0.29
CA SER A 220 30.15 1.92 -1.29
C SER A 220 31.39 2.61 -0.76
N GLU A 221 31.38 3.05 0.51
CA GLU A 221 32.53 3.65 1.19
C GLU A 221 33.70 2.66 1.29
N LEU A 222 33.43 1.41 1.70
CA LEU A 222 34.45 0.36 1.77
C LEU A 222 35.02 0.01 0.38
N ARG A 223 34.16 -0.06 -0.64
CA ARG A 223 34.60 -0.29 -2.02
C ARG A 223 35.49 0.84 -2.52
N LEU A 224 35.10 2.10 -2.29
CA LEU A 224 35.93 3.26 -2.62
C LEU A 224 37.31 3.17 -1.94
N GLU A 225 37.33 2.84 -0.65
CA GLU A 225 38.58 2.67 0.11
C GLU A 225 39.47 1.56 -0.47
N ALA A 226 38.88 0.41 -0.83
CA ALA A 226 39.61 -0.68 -1.48
C ALA A 226 40.26 -0.24 -2.80
N PHE A 227 39.54 0.48 -3.66
CA PHE A 227 40.08 1.00 -4.91
C PHE A 227 41.18 2.05 -4.71
N GLU A 228 41.08 2.88 -3.66
CA GLU A 228 42.16 3.80 -3.29
C GLU A 228 43.42 3.08 -2.80
N LEU A 229 43.27 1.93 -2.14
CA LEU A 229 44.39 1.07 -1.75
C LEU A 229 45.01 0.34 -2.93
N PHE A 230 44.21 -0.21 -3.85
CA PHE A 230 44.71 -0.79 -5.09
C PHE A 230 45.55 0.23 -5.88
N LYS A 231 45.07 1.48 -5.97
CA LYS A 231 45.84 2.57 -6.59
C LYS A 231 47.21 2.76 -5.94
N LYS A 232 47.27 2.77 -4.61
CA LYS A 232 48.54 2.91 -3.87
C LYS A 232 49.45 1.71 -4.08
N LEU A 233 48.89 0.49 -4.02
CA LEU A 233 49.62 -0.76 -4.24
C LEU A 233 50.33 -0.75 -5.58
N ILE A 234 49.60 -0.45 -6.66
CA ILE A 234 50.15 -0.41 -8.03
C ILE A 234 51.14 0.76 -8.20
N THR A 235 50.84 1.93 -7.63
CA THR A 235 51.72 3.11 -7.78
C THR A 235 53.06 2.95 -7.07
N TYR A 236 53.08 2.27 -5.93
CA TYR A 236 54.26 2.16 -5.07
C TYR A 236 54.96 0.80 -5.12
N ASP A 237 54.42 -0.16 -5.87
CA ASP A 237 54.91 -1.55 -5.97
C ASP A 237 55.25 -2.12 -4.58
N SER A 238 54.26 -2.02 -3.67
CA SER A 238 54.46 -2.27 -2.25
C SER A 238 53.37 -3.17 -1.70
N GLU A 239 53.77 -4.35 -1.21
CA GLU A 239 52.89 -5.31 -0.55
C GLU A 239 52.35 -4.82 0.80
N ASN A 240 52.79 -3.65 1.27
CA ASN A 240 52.39 -3.08 2.56
C ASN A 240 50.88 -2.77 2.68
N TYR A 241 50.13 -2.82 1.57
CA TYR A 241 48.68 -2.57 1.55
C TYR A 241 47.84 -3.86 1.49
N ASN A 242 48.45 -5.05 1.34
CA ASN A 242 47.73 -6.31 1.20
C ASN A 242 46.91 -6.65 2.45
N GLU A 243 47.50 -6.52 3.64
CA GLU A 243 46.80 -6.79 4.92
C GLU A 243 45.58 -5.86 5.11
N GLU A 244 45.71 -4.60 4.66
CA GLU A 244 44.61 -3.63 4.75
C GLU A 244 43.50 -3.92 3.74
N LEU A 245 43.86 -4.33 2.51
CA LEU A 245 42.90 -4.79 1.51
C LEU A 245 42.12 -6.02 1.98
N ASP A 246 42.81 -7.03 2.54
CA ASP A 246 42.17 -8.24 3.07
C ASP A 246 41.16 -7.91 4.18
N ARG A 247 41.52 -6.96 5.06
CA ARG A 247 40.61 -6.45 6.12
C ARG A 247 39.37 -5.81 5.50
N ILE A 248 39.53 -4.93 4.53
CA ILE A 248 38.41 -4.22 3.89
C ILE A 248 37.53 -5.19 3.12
N HIS A 249 38.10 -6.17 2.40
CA HIS A 249 37.30 -7.19 1.71
C HIS A 249 36.49 -8.03 2.71
N THR A 250 37.06 -8.38 3.86
CA THR A 250 36.32 -9.05 4.93
C THR A 250 35.15 -8.19 5.44
N GLU A 251 35.36 -6.88 5.62
CA GLU A 251 34.27 -5.97 6.00
C GLU A 251 33.20 -5.84 4.89
N ILE A 252 33.60 -5.82 3.62
CA ILE A 252 32.70 -5.81 2.47
C ILE A 252 31.81 -7.07 2.48
N ASP A 253 32.41 -8.25 2.64
CA ASP A 253 31.68 -9.51 2.66
C ASP A 253 30.65 -9.54 3.80
N ALA A 254 31.01 -9.05 4.98
CA ALA A 254 30.08 -8.95 6.10
C ALA A 254 28.90 -8.00 5.80
N VAL A 255 29.13 -6.90 5.08
CA VAL A 255 28.05 -5.99 4.66
C VAL A 255 27.16 -6.66 3.60
N ILE A 256 27.74 -7.36 2.61
CA ILE A 256 27.00 -8.10 1.57
C ILE A 256 26.13 -9.19 2.21
N GLU A 257 26.66 -9.96 3.16
CA GLU A 257 25.89 -10.95 3.92
C GLU A 257 24.71 -10.31 4.66
N SER A 258 24.87 -9.09 5.16
CA SER A 258 23.79 -8.35 5.83
C SER A 258 22.74 -7.77 4.88
N LEU A 259 23.03 -7.68 3.58
CA LEU A 259 22.12 -7.19 2.53
C LEU A 259 21.18 -8.29 2.02
N ASN A 260 21.55 -9.56 2.19
CA ASN A 260 20.73 -10.74 1.87
C ASN A 260 19.77 -11.11 3.01
#